data_AF-A0A9X9WPF5-F1
#
_entry.id   AF-A0A9X9WPF5-F1
#
_cell.length_a   1.000
_cell.length_b   1.000
_cell.length_c   1.000
_cell.angle_alpha   90.00
_cell.angle_beta   90.00
_cell.angle_gamma   90.00
#
_symmetry.space_group_name_H-M   'P 1'
#
loop_
_entity.id
_entity.type
_entity.pdbx_description
1 polymer ?
#
loop_
_entity_poly.entity_id
_entity_poly.type
_entity_poly.pdbx_seq_one_letter_code
_entity_poly.pdbx_strand_id
1 'polypeptide(L)' 'MKRRTRPRLADIAAAAGVSLATASRTLSQPSIVSPETRDRVRAAVARLGGAAPGAG' A
#
# COMPACT_ATOMS: atom_id res chain seq x y z
N MET A 1 16.47 13.42 14.08
CA MET A 1 16.35 13.02 12.65
C MET A 1 15.12 12.12 12.52
N LYS A 2 13.98 12.64 12.07
CA LYS A 2 12.74 11.85 11.96
C LYS A 2 12.87 10.95 10.73
N ARG A 3 13.22 9.68 10.96
CA ARG A 3 13.25 8.65 9.93
C ARG A 3 11.87 8.67 9.26
N ARG A 4 11.80 9.11 8.00
CA ARG A 4 10.58 9.00 7.20
C ARG A 4 10.34 7.51 7.03
N THR A 5 9.63 6.93 7.99
CA THR A 5 9.20 5.53 7.96
C THR A 5 8.33 5.42 6.72
N ARG A 6 8.84 4.74 5.70
CA ARG A 6 8.00 4.27 4.59
C ARG A 6 6.78 3.58 5.23
N PRO A 7 5.55 3.90 4.78
CA PRO A 7 4.36 3.27 5.33
C PRO A 7 4.55 1.75 5.29
N ARG A 8 4.38 1.10 6.45
CA ARG A 8 4.60 -0.34 6.50
C ARG A 8 3.47 -1.01 5.75
N LEU A 9 3.76 -2.17 5.16
CA LEU A 9 2.74 -2.97 4.48
C LEU A 9 1.55 -3.29 5.40
N ALA A 10 1.79 -3.43 6.71
CA ALA A 10 0.78 -3.62 7.72
C ALA A 10 -0.20 -2.44 7.82
N ASP A 11 0.31 -1.21 7.77
CA ASP A 11 -0.52 -0.01 7.81
C ASP A 11 -1.39 0.07 6.55
N ILE A 12 -0.80 -0.24 5.38
CA ILE A 12 -1.51 -0.29 4.09
C ILE A 12 -2.61 -1.34 4.11
N ALA A 13 -2.32 -2.53 4.63
CA ALA A 13 -3.30 -3.62 4.74
C ALA A 13 -4.47 -3.23 5.65
N ALA A 14 -4.17 -2.66 6.83
CA ALA A 14 -5.18 -2.19 7.77
C ALA A 14 -6.06 -1.08 7.18
N ALA A 15 -5.46 -0.06 6.54
CA ALA A 15 -6.19 1.04 5.93
C ALA A 15 -7.03 0.63 4.71
N ALA A 16 -6.60 -0.40 3.97
CA ALA A 16 -7.37 -0.95 2.86
C ALA A 16 -8.43 -1.98 3.30
N GLY A 17 -8.43 -2.39 4.58
CA GLY A 17 -9.33 -3.42 5.09
C GLY A 17 -9.05 -4.81 4.52
N VAL A 18 -7.77 -5.12 4.27
CA VAL A 18 -7.33 -6.41 3.69
C VAL A 18 -6.27 -7.06 4.55
N SER A 19 -6.04 -8.36 4.35
CA SER A 19 -4.93 -9.06 5.00
C SER A 19 -3.58 -8.63 4.44
N LEU A 20 -2.53 -8.72 5.26
CA LEU A 20 -1.13 -8.50 4.86
C LEU A 20 -0.72 -9.26 3.59
N ALA A 21 -1.14 -10.53 3.48
CA ALA A 21 -0.88 -11.35 2.31
C ALA A 21 -1.56 -10.80 1.05
N THR A 22 -2.78 -10.25 1.18
CA THR A 22 -3.50 -9.62 0.08
C THR A 22 -2.84 -8.31 -0.32
N ALA A 23 -2.41 -7.49 0.62
CA ALA A 23 -1.65 -6.27 0.31
C ALA A 23 -0.34 -6.62 -0.42
N SER A 24 0.41 -7.62 0.06
CA SER A 24 1.62 -8.12 -0.60
C SER A 24 1.34 -8.62 -2.02
N ARG A 25 0.32 -9.49 -2.20
CA ARG A 25 -0.10 -9.95 -3.53
C ARG A 25 -0.58 -8.81 -4.42
N THR A 26 -1.23 -7.80 -3.87
CA THR A 26 -1.70 -6.65 -4.66
C THR A 26 -0.53 -5.82 -5.18
N LEU A 27 0.55 -5.70 -4.42
CA LEU A 27 1.76 -5.01 -4.84
C LEU A 27 2.64 -5.84 -5.78
N SER A 28 2.76 -7.15 -5.52
CA SER A 28 3.61 -8.05 -6.31
C SER A 28 2.93 -8.62 -7.56
N GLN A 29 1.62 -8.88 -7.49
CA GLN A 29 0.81 -9.54 -8.52
C GLN A 29 -0.61 -8.92 -8.58
N PRO A 30 -0.75 -7.64 -8.95
CA PRO A 30 -2.05 -6.96 -8.98
C PRO A 30 -3.08 -7.60 -9.92
N SER A 31 -2.62 -8.34 -10.94
CA SER A 31 -3.45 -8.98 -11.97
C SER A 31 -4.35 -10.09 -11.43
N ILE A 32 -3.94 -10.78 -10.37
CA ILE A 32 -4.70 -11.87 -9.74
C ILE A 32 -5.61 -11.38 -8.61
N VAL A 33 -5.57 -10.08 -8.32
CA VAL A 33 -6.38 -9.45 -7.28
C VAL A 33 -7.51 -8.66 -7.94
N SER A 34 -8.73 -8.82 -7.40
CA SER A 34 -9.92 -8.11 -7.86
C SER A 34 -9.66 -6.60 -7.99
N PRO A 35 -10.18 -5.95 -9.04
CA PRO A 35 -9.95 -4.54 -9.28
C PRO A 35 -10.40 -3.66 -8.10
N GLU A 36 -11.49 -4.01 -7.43
CA GLU A 36 -11.98 -3.30 -6.23
C GLU A 36 -10.97 -3.34 -5.06
N THR A 37 -10.36 -4.49 -4.80
CA THR A 37 -9.34 -4.65 -3.76
C THR A 37 -8.08 -3.88 -4.12
N ARG A 38 -7.69 -3.90 -5.40
CA ARG A 38 -6.55 -3.14 -5.91
C ARG A 38 -6.75 -1.64 -5.73
N ASP A 39 -7.95 -1.13 -6.00
CA ASP A 39 -8.29 0.27 -5.83
C ASP A 39 -8.21 0.69 -4.35
N ARG A 40 -8.80 -0.10 -3.45
CA ARG A 40 -8.69 0.11 -1.99
C ARG A 40 -7.25 0.15 -1.50
N VAL A 41 -6.41 -0.79 -1.94
CA VAL A 41 -4.98 -0.81 -1.60
C VAL A 41 -4.25 0.40 -2.16
N ARG A 42 -4.51 0.79 -3.41
CA ARG A 42 -3.92 2.01 -4.02
C ARG A 42 -4.33 3.27 -3.26
N ALA A 43 -5.60 3.39 -2.89
CA ALA A 43 -6.10 4.51 -2.10
C ALA A 43 -5.46 4.54 -0.70
N ALA A 44 -5.27 3.39 -0.06
CA ALA A 44 -4.56 3.28 1.22
C ALA A 44 -3.09 3.68 1.09
N VAL A 45 -2.39 3.23 0.03
CA VAL A 45 -1.02 3.64 -0.27
C VAL A 45 -0.93 5.15 -0.50
N ALA A 46 -1.85 5.74 -1.25
CA ALA A 46 -1.89 7.18 -1.49
C ALA A 46 -2.13 7.98 -0.19
N ARG A 47 -3.04 7.50 0.67
CA ARG A 47 -3.36 8.12 1.97
C ARG A 47 -2.21 8.04 2.97
N LEU A 48 -1.54 6.89 3.05
CA LEU A 48 -0.48 6.64 4.03
C LEU A 48 0.91 7.04 3.53
N GLY A 49 1.07 7.15 2.22
CA GLY A 49 2.35 7.17 1.54
C GLY A 49 2.42 8.17 0.39
N GLY A 50 1.69 9.29 0.46
CA GLY A 50 1.82 10.44 -0.45
C GLY A 50 3.21 11.14 -0.44
N ALA A 51 4.29 10.39 -0.30
CA ALA A 51 5.64 10.79 -0.65
C ALA A 51 6.01 10.05 -1.94
N ALA A 52 5.78 10.71 -3.07
CA ALA A 52 6.51 10.41 -4.31
C ALA A 52 8.02 10.28 -3.98
N PRO A 53 8.73 9.32 -4.57
CA PRO A 53 10.17 9.19 -4.34
C PRO A 53 10.87 10.41 -4.94
N GLY A 54 11.24 11.40 -4.10
CA GLY A 54 12.48 12.15 -4.34
C GLY A 54 13.62 11.20 -3.99
N ALA A 55 14.48 10.70 -4.87
CA ALA A 55 15.13 11.34 -6.01
C ALA A 55 15.70 12.70 -5.59
N GLY A 56 16.99 12.70 -5.21
CA GLY A 56 17.75 13.86 -4.75
C GLY A 56 18.42 13.61 -3.42
#